data_AF-A0A415I4K9-F1
#
_entry.id   AF-A0A415I4K9-F1
#
_cell.length_a   1.000
_cell.length_b   1.000
_cell.length_c   1.000
_cell.angle_alpha   90.00
_cell.angle_beta   90.00
_cell.angle_gamma   90.00
#
_symmetry.space_group_name_H-M   'P 1'
#
loop_
_entity.id
_entity.type
_entity.pdbx_description
1 polymer ?
#
loop_
_entity_poly.entity_id
_entity_poly.type
_entity_poly.pdbx_seq_one_letter_code
_entity_poly.pdbx_strand_id
1 'polypeptide(L)'
;MKTKILFTFLFFVAGIYYCYGQTDLKIDPKTLAVPEKNGIWVQPAQNTKAQPIWGFADGIRIGITPLDGPRGLIRIYTPYLEHDEFVVTNFIAFEPIDKAKSIRGLSELEWSELDNVRGKRFWSSDTPEAPSFPDKYYPAHGVVANENGVETLTVYFFCETFDNGADVYVRIKFTAGKPYEFEITGYVTEESDELSRFILTATMGNKARLRTLYLANGKTKEAGQLWPTYTDSNFTEHNHTSLAEMIKDKNGGAWFIASPDEKDPTQAVYAEDTHSHWKYTGKKATQYWYCPKPGNELEGVVNGRYTYWASKSPIPGGISYENFELTEPFHAGQSYIFGISPFSPEEIISGINSDSVPNKP
;
A
#
# COMPACT_ATOMS: atom_id res chain seq x y z
N MET A 1 30.81 -24.03 -12.91
CA MET A 1 29.45 -24.60 -13.03
C MET A 1 28.62 -24.00 -11.91
N LYS A 2 27.61 -23.21 -12.27
CA LYS A 2 26.79 -22.40 -11.36
C LYS A 2 25.79 -23.28 -10.64
N THR A 3 25.82 -23.29 -9.31
CA THR A 3 24.82 -23.90 -8.44
C THR A 3 23.59 -23.00 -8.44
N LYS A 4 22.50 -23.46 -9.06
CA LYS A 4 21.17 -22.83 -8.96
C LYS A 4 20.62 -23.16 -7.57
N ILE A 5 20.50 -22.15 -6.70
CA ILE A 5 19.76 -22.25 -5.44
C ILE A 5 18.28 -22.11 -5.79
N LEU A 6 17.54 -23.15 -5.44
CA LEU A 6 16.11 -23.35 -5.65
C LEU A 6 15.33 -22.50 -4.64
N PHE A 7 14.87 -21.30 -5.04
CA PHE A 7 13.85 -20.55 -4.31
C PHE A 7 12.48 -21.07 -4.71
N THR A 8 12.03 -22.15 -4.07
CA THR A 8 10.65 -22.61 -4.19
C THR A 8 10.33 -23.45 -2.96
N PHE A 9 9.12 -23.30 -2.41
CA PHE A 9 8.52 -24.00 -1.27
C PHE A 9 8.62 -23.36 0.11
N LEU A 10 7.73 -22.39 0.35
CA LEU A 10 6.96 -22.31 1.61
C LEU A 10 5.67 -21.50 1.42
N PHE A 11 4.85 -21.89 0.45
CA PHE A 11 3.44 -21.48 0.36
C PHE A 11 2.59 -22.73 0.18
N PHE A 12 2.49 -23.56 1.22
CA PHE A 12 1.54 -24.66 1.24
C PHE A 12 0.90 -24.81 2.62
N VAL A 13 -0.43 -24.87 2.60
CA VAL A 13 -1.33 -25.21 3.71
C VAL A 13 -1.64 -24.11 4.73
N ALA A 14 -2.35 -23.06 4.30
CA ALA A 14 -3.24 -22.31 5.19
C ALA A 14 -4.55 -21.87 4.51
N GLY A 15 -4.86 -22.38 3.31
CA GLY A 15 -6.17 -22.18 2.70
C GLY A 15 -7.17 -23.12 3.36
N ILE A 16 -8.10 -22.59 4.17
CA ILE A 16 -9.49 -23.05 4.40
C ILE A 16 -10.17 -22.33 5.60
N TYR A 17 -9.47 -21.53 6.42
CA TYR A 17 -10.09 -20.78 7.55
C TYR A 17 -9.99 -19.24 7.47
N TYR A 18 -9.93 -18.67 6.27
CA TYR A 18 -9.33 -17.34 6.07
C TYR A 18 -10.27 -16.15 5.87
N CYS A 19 -11.58 -16.28 6.13
CA CYS A 19 -12.57 -15.28 5.67
C CYS A 19 -13.49 -14.69 6.75
N TYR A 20 -13.20 -14.85 8.04
CA TYR A 20 -13.79 -13.99 9.07
C TYR A 20 -12.71 -13.02 9.55
N GLY A 21 -13.04 -11.72 9.59
CA GLY A 21 -12.14 -10.64 9.97
C GLY A 21 -11.23 -11.05 11.13
N GLN A 22 -9.95 -11.25 10.84
CA GLN A 22 -8.94 -11.55 11.87
C GLN A 22 -8.52 -10.27 12.57
N THR A 23 -9.50 -9.56 13.09
CA THR A 23 -9.27 -8.55 14.11
C THR A 23 -10.03 -9.05 15.33
N ASP A 24 -9.28 -9.46 16.37
CA ASP A 24 -9.85 -9.62 17.71
C ASP A 24 -10.17 -8.20 18.24
N LEU A 25 -11.25 -7.65 17.68
CA LEU A 25 -11.76 -6.35 18.05
C LEU A 25 -12.68 -6.55 19.24
N LYS A 26 -12.19 -6.10 20.38
CA LYS A 26 -13.01 -5.94 21.59
C LYS A 26 -14.11 -4.88 21.41
N ILE A 27 -14.02 -4.05 20.37
CA ILE A 27 -14.89 -2.90 20.09
C ILE A 27 -15.13 -2.81 18.59
N ASP A 28 -16.40 -2.73 18.17
CA ASP A 28 -16.78 -2.46 16.78
C ASP A 28 -16.19 -1.10 16.34
N PRO A 29 -15.40 -1.02 15.25
CA PRO A 29 -14.79 0.23 14.79
C PRO A 29 -15.78 1.36 14.54
N LYS A 30 -17.02 1.02 14.21
CA LYS A 30 -18.11 1.98 13.98
C LYS A 30 -18.59 2.67 15.26
N THR A 31 -18.25 2.13 16.43
CA THR A 31 -18.56 2.73 17.74
C THR A 31 -17.47 3.64 18.26
N LEU A 32 -16.30 3.67 17.60
CA LEU A 32 -15.21 4.60 17.93
C LEU A 32 -15.57 6.02 17.48
N ALA A 33 -15.02 7.03 18.16
CA ALA A 33 -15.18 8.41 17.75
C ALA A 33 -14.66 8.60 16.33
N VAL A 34 -15.49 9.20 15.48
CA VAL A 34 -15.13 9.51 14.10
C VAL A 34 -14.00 10.55 14.06
N PRO A 35 -13.18 10.56 13.01
CA PRO A 35 -12.12 11.55 12.85
C PRO A 35 -12.66 12.99 12.83
N GLU A 36 -11.89 13.90 13.38
CA GLU A 36 -12.13 15.34 13.34
C GLU A 36 -11.70 15.91 11.99
N LYS A 37 -12.49 16.86 11.47
CA LYS A 37 -12.15 17.62 10.26
C LYS A 37 -11.57 18.97 10.67
N ASN A 38 -10.26 19.14 10.45
CA ASN A 38 -9.51 20.35 10.77
C ASN A 38 -9.06 21.03 9.48
N GLY A 39 -9.93 21.88 8.92
CA GLY A 39 -9.68 22.49 7.62
C GLY A 39 -9.69 21.44 6.49
N ILE A 40 -8.57 21.31 5.78
CA ILE A 40 -8.40 20.31 4.71
C ILE A 40 -8.03 18.92 5.23
N TRP A 41 -7.73 18.78 6.53
CA TRP A 41 -7.23 17.56 7.14
C TRP A 41 -8.32 16.76 7.85
N VAL A 42 -8.10 15.45 7.89
CA VAL A 42 -8.81 14.47 8.71
C VAL A 42 -7.80 13.91 9.70
N GLN A 43 -8.15 13.91 10.99
CA GLN A 43 -7.28 13.45 12.07
C GLN A 43 -8.10 12.67 13.11
N PRO A 44 -7.53 11.67 13.81
CA PRO A 44 -8.25 10.95 14.86
C PRO A 44 -8.65 11.88 16.01
N ALA A 45 -9.89 11.75 16.49
CA ALA A 45 -10.37 12.47 17.66
C ALA A 45 -9.47 12.22 18.90
N GLN A 46 -9.27 13.24 19.72
CA GLN A 46 -8.37 13.17 20.88
C GLN A 46 -9.10 12.95 22.20
N ASN A 47 -8.37 12.44 23.19
CA ASN A 47 -8.87 12.17 24.56
C ASN A 47 -10.06 11.19 24.65
N THR A 48 -10.26 10.38 23.61
CA THR A 48 -11.31 9.37 23.52
C THR A 48 -10.85 8.20 22.65
N LYS A 49 -11.58 7.08 22.69
CA LYS A 49 -11.33 5.97 21.78
C LYS A 49 -11.76 6.37 20.37
N ALA A 50 -10.82 6.40 19.44
CA ALA A 50 -11.04 7.01 18.12
C ALA A 50 -10.67 6.09 16.96
N GLN A 51 -11.29 6.35 15.82
CA GLN A 51 -10.91 5.74 14.55
C GLN A 51 -9.53 6.26 14.13
N PRO A 52 -8.53 5.39 13.90
CA PRO A 52 -7.19 5.77 13.49
C PRO A 52 -7.16 6.10 11.99
N ILE A 53 -7.72 7.25 11.59
CA ILE A 53 -7.76 7.70 10.19
C ILE A 53 -7.12 9.08 10.07
N TRP A 54 -6.19 9.21 9.13
CA TRP A 54 -5.49 10.46 8.80
C TRP A 54 -5.60 10.74 7.29
N GLY A 55 -5.46 12.00 6.87
CA GLY A 55 -5.33 12.38 5.47
C GLY A 55 -6.16 13.61 5.12
N PHE A 56 -6.70 13.65 3.91
CA PHE A 56 -7.49 14.78 3.44
C PHE A 56 -9.00 14.61 3.69
N ALA A 57 -9.68 15.71 4.00
CA ALA A 57 -11.13 15.76 4.08
C ALA A 57 -11.79 15.37 2.76
N ASP A 58 -11.27 15.86 1.63
CA ASP A 58 -11.82 15.62 0.29
C ASP A 58 -10.81 14.87 -0.63
N GLY A 59 -9.89 14.12 -0.03
CA GLY A 59 -8.82 13.42 -0.76
C GLY A 59 -8.51 12.05 -0.17
N ILE A 60 -7.30 11.57 -0.42
CA ILE A 60 -6.81 10.28 0.05
C ILE A 60 -6.69 10.27 1.56
N ARG A 61 -7.09 9.14 2.16
CA ARG A 61 -6.99 8.91 3.60
C ARG A 61 -6.35 7.55 3.83
N ILE A 62 -5.70 7.42 4.98
CA ILE A 62 -5.14 6.16 5.44
C ILE A 62 -5.63 5.83 6.84
N GLY A 63 -5.62 4.56 7.19
CA GLY A 63 -5.85 4.14 8.57
C GLY A 63 -5.16 2.83 8.92
N ILE A 64 -5.22 2.45 10.18
CA ILE A 64 -4.65 1.20 10.71
C ILE A 64 -5.68 0.46 11.57
N THR A 65 -5.34 -0.73 12.07
CA THR A 65 -6.13 -1.42 13.11
C THR A 65 -6.31 -0.47 14.32
N PRO A 66 -7.49 -0.39 14.98
CA PRO A 66 -8.58 -1.37 15.00
C PRO A 66 -9.63 -1.30 13.89
N LEU A 67 -9.45 -0.57 12.78
CA LEU A 67 -10.42 -0.61 11.68
C LEU A 67 -10.58 -2.01 11.06
N ASP A 68 -11.72 -2.25 10.41
CA ASP A 68 -12.04 -3.53 9.74
C ASP A 68 -10.98 -3.95 8.72
N GLY A 69 -10.86 -5.26 8.49
CA GLY A 69 -9.86 -5.84 7.59
C GLY A 69 -8.61 -6.37 8.31
N PRO A 70 -7.68 -7.03 7.60
CA PRO A 70 -6.50 -7.66 8.19
C PRO A 70 -5.61 -6.69 8.98
N ARG A 71 -4.88 -7.22 9.97
CA ARG A 71 -3.88 -6.48 10.75
C ARG A 71 -2.53 -6.46 10.03
N GLY A 72 -1.63 -5.56 10.44
CA GLY A 72 -0.30 -5.43 9.86
C GLY A 72 -0.31 -4.74 8.51
N LEU A 73 -1.34 -3.94 8.24
CA LEU A 73 -1.54 -3.23 6.97
C LEU A 73 -2.00 -1.80 7.23
N ILE A 74 -1.43 -0.87 6.46
CA ILE A 74 -2.00 0.48 6.30
C ILE A 74 -3.13 0.36 5.29
N ARG A 75 -4.33 0.80 5.66
CA ARG A 75 -5.52 0.82 4.82
C ARG A 75 -5.55 2.13 4.06
N ILE A 76 -5.92 2.09 2.79
CA ILE A 76 -6.04 3.28 1.95
C ILE A 76 -7.50 3.44 1.54
N TYR A 77 -8.03 4.64 1.75
CA TYR A 77 -9.38 5.04 1.38
C TYR A 77 -9.34 6.19 0.39
N THR A 78 -10.23 6.14 -0.60
CA THR A 78 -10.29 7.12 -1.69
C THR A 78 -11.72 7.64 -1.89
N PRO A 79 -12.28 8.37 -0.92
CA PRO A 79 -13.69 8.80 -0.96
C PRO A 79 -14.04 9.67 -2.18
N TYR A 80 -13.06 10.38 -2.74
CA TYR A 80 -13.20 11.16 -3.98
C TYR A 80 -13.46 10.31 -5.23
N LEU A 81 -13.27 8.99 -5.16
CA LEU A 81 -13.65 8.06 -6.20
C LEU A 81 -15.08 7.51 -6.02
N GLU A 82 -15.90 8.11 -5.14
CA GLU A 82 -17.29 7.69 -4.89
C GLU A 82 -17.40 6.27 -4.29
N HIS A 83 -16.37 5.85 -3.55
CA HIS A 83 -16.49 4.69 -2.67
C HIS A 83 -17.23 5.07 -1.38
N ASP A 84 -17.93 4.10 -0.80
CA ASP A 84 -18.42 4.23 0.58
C ASP A 84 -17.24 4.46 1.55
N GLU A 85 -17.49 5.19 2.63
CA GLU A 85 -16.47 5.75 3.52
C GLU A 85 -15.43 4.75 4.07
N PHE A 86 -15.83 3.48 4.26
CA PHE A 86 -14.96 2.43 4.81
C PHE A 86 -14.55 1.37 3.78
N VAL A 87 -14.85 1.58 2.49
CA VAL A 87 -14.38 0.67 1.44
C VAL A 87 -12.89 0.95 1.20
N VAL A 88 -12.07 -0.01 1.64
CA VAL A 88 -10.63 0.01 1.40
C VAL A 88 -10.35 -0.15 -0.10
N THR A 89 -9.57 0.74 -0.67
CA THR A 89 -9.16 0.69 -2.08
C THR A 89 -7.88 -0.10 -2.27
N ASN A 90 -6.93 0.05 -1.34
CA ASN A 90 -5.68 -0.71 -1.32
C ASN A 90 -5.12 -0.80 0.11
N PHE A 91 -4.12 -1.66 0.32
CA PHE A 91 -3.33 -1.72 1.54
C PHE A 91 -1.85 -1.45 1.24
N ILE A 92 -1.09 -0.97 2.23
CA ILE A 92 0.38 -1.03 2.25
C ILE A 92 0.84 -2.02 3.32
N ALA A 93 1.64 -3.02 2.94
CA ALA A 93 2.32 -3.95 3.82
C ALA A 93 3.78 -3.53 4.07
N PHE A 94 4.31 -3.89 5.22
CA PHE A 94 5.72 -3.75 5.57
C PHE A 94 6.42 -5.08 5.40
N GLU A 95 7.42 -5.11 4.52
CA GLU A 95 8.09 -6.35 4.16
C GLU A 95 9.62 -6.17 4.16
N PRO A 96 10.22 -6.01 5.35
CA PRO A 96 11.67 -5.87 5.48
C PRO A 96 12.38 -7.20 5.18
N ILE A 97 13.53 -7.12 4.52
CA ILE A 97 14.38 -8.28 4.24
C ILE A 97 15.68 -8.11 5.02
N ASP A 98 15.85 -8.92 6.06
CA ASP A 98 17.10 -8.95 6.82
C ASP A 98 18.29 -9.33 5.92
N LYS A 99 19.40 -8.60 6.08
CA LYS A 99 20.58 -8.72 5.21
C LYS A 99 21.34 -10.01 5.46
N ALA A 100 21.44 -10.45 6.71
CA ALA A 100 22.24 -11.62 7.06
C ALA A 100 21.53 -12.94 6.74
N LYS A 101 20.24 -13.02 7.10
CA LYS A 101 19.38 -14.20 6.97
C LYS A 101 18.72 -14.27 5.59
N SER A 102 18.58 -13.14 4.89
CA SER A 102 17.85 -13.04 3.61
C SER A 102 16.39 -13.51 3.72
N ILE A 103 15.76 -13.29 4.88
CA ILE A 103 14.37 -13.67 5.16
C ILE A 103 13.50 -12.41 5.05
N ARG A 104 12.47 -12.45 4.19
CA ARG A 104 11.45 -11.40 4.05
C ARG A 104 10.44 -11.55 5.19
N GLY A 105 10.30 -10.49 5.99
CA GLY A 105 9.22 -10.35 6.94
C GLY A 105 7.93 -9.97 6.23
N LEU A 106 6.78 -10.37 6.78
CA LEU A 106 5.46 -10.16 6.16
C LEU A 106 4.48 -9.64 7.20
N SER A 107 4.29 -8.32 7.25
CA SER A 107 3.54 -7.68 8.34
C SER A 107 2.10 -8.17 8.46
N GLU A 108 1.44 -8.54 7.37
CA GLU A 108 0.08 -9.11 7.39
C GLU A 108 0.05 -10.56 7.88
N LEU A 109 1.10 -11.34 7.58
CA LEU A 109 1.05 -12.81 7.66
C LEU A 109 1.73 -13.38 8.90
N GLU A 110 2.71 -12.69 9.47
CA GLU A 110 3.37 -13.11 10.71
C GLU A 110 2.44 -13.02 11.92
N TRP A 111 2.72 -13.84 12.93
CA TRP A 111 2.00 -13.77 14.19
C TRP A 111 2.61 -12.67 15.07
N SER A 112 1.74 -11.93 15.76
CA SER A 112 2.20 -11.00 16.79
C SER A 112 2.57 -11.78 18.04
N GLU A 113 3.76 -11.51 18.57
CA GLU A 113 4.21 -12.02 19.87
C GLU A 113 3.49 -11.30 21.02
N LEU A 114 2.94 -10.11 20.78
CA LEU A 114 2.25 -9.31 21.80
C LEU A 114 0.89 -9.88 22.21
N ASP A 115 0.16 -10.47 21.27
CA ASP A 115 -1.21 -10.94 21.51
C ASP A 115 -1.60 -12.22 20.78
N ASN A 116 -0.67 -12.88 20.09
CA ASN A 116 -0.87 -14.14 19.38
C ASN A 116 -2.04 -14.08 18.37
N VAL A 117 -2.26 -12.91 17.77
CA VAL A 117 -3.15 -12.73 16.61
C VAL A 117 -2.30 -12.62 15.34
N ARG A 118 -2.88 -12.98 14.20
CA ARG A 118 -2.19 -12.85 12.91
C ARG A 118 -2.07 -11.39 12.47
N GLY A 119 -0.96 -11.06 11.82
CA GLY A 119 -0.50 -9.73 11.44
C GLY A 119 0.27 -9.06 12.58
N LYS A 120 1.37 -8.37 12.29
CA LYS A 120 2.14 -7.57 13.25
C LYS A 120 1.34 -6.35 13.70
N ARG A 121 1.52 -5.94 14.96
CA ARG A 121 0.81 -4.77 15.50
C ARG A 121 1.41 -3.47 14.95
N PHE A 122 0.56 -2.60 14.42
CA PHE A 122 0.92 -1.21 14.10
C PHE A 122 0.39 -0.26 15.17
N TRP A 123 1.12 0.82 15.42
CA TRP A 123 0.65 1.95 16.23
C TRP A 123 1.18 3.27 15.71
N SER A 124 0.49 4.35 16.05
CA SER A 124 0.81 5.71 15.58
C SER A 124 1.52 6.55 16.65
N SER A 125 2.35 7.49 16.24
CA SER A 125 2.94 8.54 17.06
C SER A 125 2.99 9.88 16.32
N ASP A 126 3.00 10.98 17.08
CA ASP A 126 3.23 12.35 16.56
C ASP A 126 4.73 12.64 16.34
N THR A 127 5.60 11.80 16.91
CA THR A 127 7.06 11.96 16.90
C THR A 127 7.76 10.69 16.39
N PRO A 128 9.02 10.78 15.91
CA PRO A 128 9.81 9.60 15.55
C PRO A 128 10.22 8.76 16.76
N GLU A 129 9.92 9.22 17.98
CA GLU A 129 9.93 8.44 19.20
C GLU A 129 8.50 8.01 19.55
N ALA A 130 8.31 6.76 19.97
CA ALA A 130 7.03 6.28 20.47
C ALA A 130 7.24 5.42 21.72
N PRO A 131 6.32 5.47 22.71
CA PRO A 131 6.29 4.49 23.76
C PRO A 131 6.07 3.09 23.17
N SER A 132 6.65 2.06 23.78
CA SER A 132 6.43 0.68 23.34
C SER A 132 4.96 0.29 23.52
N PHE A 133 4.30 -0.04 22.42
CA PHE A 133 2.97 -0.69 22.36
C PHE A 133 1.80 0.09 23.01
N PRO A 134 1.56 1.37 22.63
CA PRO A 134 0.47 2.18 23.18
C PRO A 134 -0.91 1.58 22.88
N ASP A 135 -1.93 1.92 23.67
CA ASP A 135 -3.30 1.43 23.46
C ASP A 135 -3.78 1.75 22.04
N LYS A 136 -4.14 0.71 21.28
CA LYS A 136 -4.58 0.79 19.88
C LYS A 136 -5.84 1.66 19.67
N TYR A 137 -6.60 1.92 20.73
CA TYR A 137 -7.81 2.76 20.65
C TYR A 137 -7.54 4.25 20.84
N TYR A 138 -6.33 4.65 21.23
CA TYR A 138 -5.94 6.04 21.42
C TYR A 138 -4.84 6.43 20.41
N PRO A 139 -5.18 6.55 19.11
CA PRO A 139 -4.22 6.92 18.09
C PRO A 139 -3.71 8.35 18.28
N ALA A 140 -2.48 8.58 17.82
CA ALA A 140 -1.87 9.90 17.74
C ALA A 140 -2.66 10.79 16.79
N HIS A 141 -2.71 12.09 17.08
CA HIS A 141 -3.53 13.01 16.28
C HIS A 141 -2.93 13.25 14.88
N GLY A 142 -1.61 13.11 14.75
CA GLY A 142 -0.82 13.66 13.67
C GLY A 142 -0.49 15.14 13.91
N VAL A 143 0.65 15.56 13.37
CA VAL A 143 1.14 16.94 13.49
C VAL A 143 0.85 17.69 12.21
N VAL A 144 0.03 18.75 12.33
CA VAL A 144 -0.15 19.74 11.27
C VAL A 144 0.91 20.83 11.42
N ALA A 145 1.71 21.07 10.38
CA ALA A 145 2.76 22.07 10.38
C ALA A 145 2.77 22.86 9.08
N ASN A 146 3.37 24.05 9.10
CA ASN A 146 3.66 24.82 7.89
C ASN A 146 5.14 24.70 7.54
N GLU A 147 5.44 24.11 6.39
CA GLU A 147 6.78 23.93 5.87
C GLU A 147 6.93 24.76 4.59
N ASN A 148 7.75 25.81 4.65
CA ASN A 148 8.00 26.71 3.51
C ASN A 148 6.72 27.28 2.85
N GLY A 149 5.72 27.60 3.65
CA GLY A 149 4.44 28.15 3.17
C GLY A 149 3.42 27.09 2.76
N VAL A 150 3.75 25.80 2.84
CA VAL A 150 2.85 24.69 2.51
C VAL A 150 2.49 23.93 3.79
N GLU A 151 1.20 23.75 4.03
CA GLU A 151 0.72 22.98 5.18
C GLU A 151 0.92 21.47 4.95
N THR A 152 1.33 20.75 5.98
CA THR A 152 1.57 19.31 5.95
C THR A 152 0.91 18.64 7.14
N LEU A 153 0.44 17.40 6.96
CA LEU A 153 0.01 16.52 8.05
C LEU A 153 0.98 15.34 8.12
N THR A 154 1.63 15.16 9.27
CA THR A 154 2.62 14.09 9.49
C THR A 154 2.20 13.17 10.61
N VAL A 155 2.35 11.86 10.42
CA VAL A 155 2.16 10.83 11.45
C VAL A 155 3.20 9.72 11.28
N TYR A 156 3.68 9.14 12.36
CA TYR A 156 4.60 8.00 12.33
C TYR A 156 3.83 6.72 12.62
N PHE A 157 4.06 5.67 11.84
CA PHE A 157 3.55 4.33 12.11
C PHE A 157 4.69 3.38 12.41
N PHE A 158 4.66 2.84 13.63
CA PHE A 158 5.60 1.84 14.10
C PHE A 158 5.01 0.46 13.91
N CYS A 159 5.89 -0.51 13.71
CA CYS A 159 5.55 -1.92 13.61
C CYS A 159 6.21 -2.69 14.74
N GLU A 160 5.51 -3.68 15.25
CA GLU A 160 6.10 -4.71 16.09
C GLU A 160 7.28 -5.38 15.37
N THR A 161 8.34 -5.70 16.11
CA THR A 161 9.52 -6.39 15.58
C THR A 161 9.13 -7.69 14.87
N PHE A 162 9.74 -7.89 13.71
CA PHE A 162 9.54 -9.06 12.87
C PHE A 162 10.33 -10.26 13.38
N ASP A 163 9.88 -11.47 13.04
CA ASP A 163 10.57 -12.71 13.45
C ASP A 163 12.00 -12.79 12.86
N ASN A 164 12.24 -12.08 11.75
CA ASN A 164 13.55 -11.95 11.13
C ASN A 164 14.47 -10.92 11.83
N GLY A 165 14.03 -10.25 12.90
CA GLY A 165 14.80 -9.26 13.67
C GLY A 165 14.69 -7.82 13.15
N ALA A 166 13.93 -7.57 12.07
CA ALA A 166 13.68 -6.22 11.60
C ALA A 166 12.79 -5.45 12.57
N ASP A 167 13.21 -4.25 12.94
CA ASP A 167 12.43 -3.32 13.76
C ASP A 167 12.31 -1.99 13.00
N VAL A 168 11.14 -1.80 12.39
CA VAL A 168 10.91 -0.77 11.37
C VAL A 168 9.74 0.14 11.73
N TYR A 169 9.82 1.36 11.24
CA TYR A 169 8.72 2.30 11.27
C TYR A 169 8.74 3.17 10.02
N VAL A 170 7.63 3.85 9.76
CA VAL A 170 7.53 4.79 8.66
C VAL A 170 7.01 6.14 9.14
N ARG A 171 7.44 7.21 8.48
CA ARG A 171 6.76 8.50 8.52
C ARG A 171 5.80 8.58 7.34
N ILE A 172 4.55 8.89 7.60
CA ILE A 172 3.57 9.28 6.58
C ILE A 172 3.44 10.80 6.58
N LYS A 173 3.49 11.40 5.40
CA LYS A 173 3.30 12.84 5.22
C LYS A 173 2.33 13.13 4.08
N PHE A 174 1.30 13.90 4.39
CA PHE A 174 0.42 14.52 3.41
C PHE A 174 0.84 15.98 3.20
N THR A 175 0.76 16.46 1.96
CA THR A 175 1.19 17.83 1.60
C THR A 175 0.02 18.57 0.97
N ALA A 176 -0.35 19.74 1.52
CA ALA A 176 -1.45 20.54 0.99
C ALA A 176 -1.29 20.79 -0.52
N GLY A 177 -2.40 20.62 -1.26
CA GLY A 177 -2.38 20.70 -2.72
C GLY A 177 -1.95 19.41 -3.43
N LYS A 178 -1.78 18.30 -2.72
CA LYS A 178 -1.53 16.95 -3.27
C LYS A 178 -2.56 15.93 -2.74
N PRO A 179 -3.86 16.10 -3.05
CA PRO A 179 -4.95 15.39 -2.38
C PRO A 179 -5.04 13.89 -2.72
N TYR A 180 -4.28 13.39 -3.70
CA TYR A 180 -4.41 12.02 -4.21
C TYR A 180 -3.22 11.12 -3.87
N GLU A 181 -2.27 11.65 -3.12
CA GLU A 181 -1.03 10.97 -2.77
C GLU A 181 -0.60 11.28 -1.35
N PHE A 182 0.26 10.41 -0.82
CA PHE A 182 0.98 10.64 0.42
C PHE A 182 2.41 10.13 0.27
N GLU A 183 3.31 10.77 1.01
CA GLU A 183 4.68 10.33 1.14
C GLU A 183 4.78 9.29 2.27
N ILE A 184 5.55 8.23 2.04
CA ILE A 184 5.93 7.23 3.01
C ILE A 184 7.46 7.12 3.05
N THR A 185 8.03 7.35 4.23
CA THR A 185 9.48 7.33 4.45
C THR A 185 9.84 6.22 5.43
N GLY A 186 10.71 5.30 5.03
CA GLY A 186 11.09 4.13 5.82
C GLY A 186 12.29 4.36 6.74
N TYR A 187 12.22 3.81 7.95
CA TYR A 187 13.25 3.88 8.97
C TYR A 187 13.38 2.54 9.71
N VAL A 188 14.51 2.39 10.41
CA VAL A 188 14.76 1.31 11.36
C VAL A 188 15.01 1.93 12.74
N THR A 189 14.69 1.20 13.79
CA THR A 189 15.10 1.57 15.16
C THR A 189 16.58 1.20 15.39
N GLU A 190 17.14 1.64 16.52
CA GLU A 190 18.52 1.31 16.89
C GLU A 190 18.72 -0.21 17.14
N GLU A 191 17.64 -0.92 17.49
CA GLU A 191 17.66 -2.35 17.84
C GLU A 191 17.38 -3.27 16.63
N SER A 192 17.11 -2.71 15.45
CA SER A 192 16.83 -3.50 14.25
C SER A 192 18.07 -4.21 13.74
N ASP A 193 17.89 -5.46 13.30
CA ASP A 193 18.85 -6.12 12.42
C ASP A 193 19.02 -5.31 11.11
N GLU A 194 20.22 -5.39 10.50
CA GLU A 194 20.54 -4.66 9.28
C GLU A 194 19.69 -5.17 8.10
N LEU A 195 19.01 -4.26 7.39
CA LEU A 195 18.15 -4.63 6.27
C LEU A 195 18.89 -4.55 4.94
N SER A 196 18.65 -5.54 4.08
CA SER A 196 18.99 -5.44 2.66
C SER A 196 17.98 -4.58 1.90
N ARG A 197 16.68 -4.71 2.23
CA ARG A 197 15.56 -3.99 1.61
C ARG A 197 14.47 -3.76 2.65
N PHE A 198 13.75 -2.65 2.55
CA PHE A 198 12.48 -2.45 3.23
C PHE A 198 11.42 -2.15 2.19
N ILE A 199 10.61 -3.17 1.86
CA ILE A 199 9.62 -3.08 0.79
C ILE A 199 8.28 -2.64 1.38
N LEU A 200 7.69 -1.64 0.74
CA LEU A 200 6.36 -1.10 1.06
C LEU A 200 5.41 -1.55 -0.05
N THR A 201 4.68 -2.63 0.21
CA THR A 201 3.93 -3.33 -0.84
C THR A 201 2.51 -2.84 -0.92
N ALA A 202 2.06 -2.36 -2.07
CA ALA A 202 0.64 -2.18 -2.34
C ALA A 202 0.01 -3.55 -2.70
N THR A 203 -0.81 -4.13 -1.83
CA THR A 203 -1.19 -5.57 -1.88
C THR A 203 -2.58 -5.89 -2.44
N MET A 204 -3.35 -4.89 -2.91
CA MET A 204 -4.70 -5.10 -3.49
C MET A 204 -4.84 -4.54 -4.91
N GLY A 205 -3.80 -4.67 -5.74
CA GLY A 205 -3.92 -4.33 -7.15
C GLY A 205 -5.09 -5.04 -7.84
N ASN A 206 -5.45 -6.25 -7.39
CA ASN A 206 -6.51 -7.03 -8.02
C ASN A 206 -7.92 -6.51 -7.72
N LYS A 207 -8.11 -5.76 -6.64
CA LYS A 207 -9.39 -5.15 -6.30
C LYS A 207 -9.75 -4.08 -7.30
N ALA A 208 -8.80 -3.20 -7.59
CA ALA A 208 -8.92 -2.20 -8.64
C ALA A 208 -8.72 -2.79 -10.05
N ARG A 209 -8.30 -4.06 -10.16
CA ARG A 209 -7.95 -4.76 -11.41
C ARG A 209 -6.90 -3.99 -12.22
N LEU A 210 -5.79 -3.63 -11.56
CA LEU A 210 -4.63 -3.07 -12.24
C LEU A 210 -4.09 -4.09 -13.26
N ARG A 211 -4.03 -3.73 -14.54
CA ARG A 211 -3.59 -4.64 -15.62
C ARG A 211 -2.50 -4.08 -16.50
N THR A 212 -2.41 -2.77 -16.63
CA THR A 212 -1.48 -2.14 -17.55
C THR A 212 -0.48 -1.31 -16.77
N LEU A 213 0.80 -1.66 -16.87
CA LEU A 213 1.91 -0.81 -16.48
C LEU A 213 2.25 0.12 -17.64
N TYR A 214 2.48 1.39 -17.34
CA TYR A 214 2.87 2.42 -18.29
C TYR A 214 4.34 2.76 -18.09
N LEU A 215 5.11 2.68 -19.17
CA LEU A 215 6.57 2.77 -19.17
C LEU A 215 7.05 3.88 -20.11
N ALA A 216 8.34 4.20 -20.02
CA ALA A 216 8.96 5.22 -20.86
C ALA A 216 8.81 4.91 -22.35
N ASN A 217 8.81 5.96 -23.16
CA ASN A 217 8.69 5.90 -24.62
C ASN A 217 7.37 5.25 -25.10
N GLY A 218 6.30 5.38 -24.33
CA GLY A 218 4.96 4.88 -24.69
C GLY A 218 4.84 3.36 -24.65
N LYS A 219 5.77 2.66 -23.99
CA LYS A 219 5.69 1.20 -23.80
C LYS A 219 4.71 0.85 -22.69
N THR A 220 4.16 -0.35 -22.75
CA THR A 220 3.30 -0.91 -21.71
C THR A 220 3.70 -2.35 -21.38
N LYS A 221 3.34 -2.81 -20.18
CA LYS A 221 3.31 -4.23 -19.82
C LYS A 221 1.91 -4.57 -19.32
N GLU A 222 1.25 -5.49 -20.02
CA GLU A 222 -0.10 -5.95 -19.68
C GLU A 222 -0.03 -7.27 -18.92
N ALA A 223 -0.77 -7.40 -17.81
CA ALA A 223 -0.77 -8.61 -16.99
C ALA A 223 -1.10 -9.87 -17.81
N GLY A 224 -2.06 -9.78 -18.73
CA GLY A 224 -2.44 -10.86 -19.64
C GLY A 224 -1.36 -11.25 -20.66
N GLN A 225 -0.41 -10.35 -20.96
CA GLN A 225 0.73 -10.65 -21.83
C GLN A 225 1.92 -11.21 -21.05
N LEU A 226 2.10 -10.77 -19.80
CA LEU A 226 3.14 -11.28 -18.91
C LEU A 226 2.88 -12.73 -18.50
N TRP A 227 1.61 -13.09 -18.28
CA TRP A 227 1.22 -14.42 -17.83
C TRP A 227 0.00 -14.97 -18.60
N PRO A 228 0.14 -15.23 -19.91
CA PRO A 228 -0.99 -15.48 -20.82
C PRO A 228 -1.77 -16.76 -20.57
N THR A 229 -1.17 -17.74 -19.88
CA THR A 229 -1.78 -19.04 -19.60
C THR A 229 -2.07 -19.26 -18.12
N TYR A 230 -1.82 -18.27 -17.27
CA TYR A 230 -1.95 -18.42 -15.83
C TYR A 230 -3.40 -18.33 -15.38
N THR A 231 -3.86 -19.37 -14.69
CA THR A 231 -5.24 -19.50 -14.20
C THR A 231 -5.33 -20.05 -12.77
N ASP A 232 -4.19 -20.16 -12.08
CA ASP A 232 -4.13 -20.70 -10.71
C ASP A 232 -4.51 -19.63 -9.67
N SER A 233 -4.81 -20.10 -8.47
CA SER A 233 -5.17 -19.33 -7.27
C SER A 233 -3.97 -18.77 -6.50
N ASN A 234 -2.75 -19.11 -6.91
CA ASN A 234 -1.52 -18.62 -6.30
C ASN A 234 -1.10 -17.27 -6.89
N PHE A 235 0.07 -16.79 -6.47
CA PHE A 235 0.75 -15.70 -7.17
C PHE A 235 1.47 -16.22 -8.41
N THR A 236 1.59 -15.37 -9.43
CA THR A 236 2.55 -15.59 -10.51
C THR A 236 3.98 -15.36 -10.02
N GLU A 237 4.97 -15.72 -10.85
CA GLU A 237 6.32 -15.20 -10.70
C GLU A 237 6.33 -13.66 -10.81
N HIS A 238 7.28 -13.01 -10.13
CA HIS A 238 7.48 -11.57 -10.21
C HIS A 238 7.96 -11.14 -11.60
N ASN A 239 7.37 -10.07 -12.12
CA ASN A 239 7.93 -9.32 -13.23
C ASN A 239 8.64 -8.08 -12.70
N HIS A 240 9.86 -7.88 -13.18
CA HIS A 240 10.70 -6.76 -12.80
C HIS A 240 10.76 -5.73 -13.94
N THR A 241 10.71 -4.46 -13.57
CA THR A 241 10.87 -3.31 -14.45
C THR A 241 12.05 -2.51 -13.95
N SER A 242 13.09 -2.40 -14.77
CA SER A 242 14.29 -1.66 -14.40
C SER A 242 14.03 -0.15 -14.36
N LEU A 243 14.83 0.60 -13.58
CA LEU A 243 14.82 2.06 -13.58
C LEU A 243 14.97 2.69 -14.98
N ALA A 244 15.65 2.00 -15.92
CA ALA A 244 15.83 2.49 -17.29
C ALA A 244 14.54 2.42 -18.13
N GLU A 245 13.60 1.57 -17.76
CA GLU A 245 12.30 1.43 -18.43
C GLU A 245 11.22 2.34 -17.84
N MET A 246 11.44 2.88 -16.63
CA MET A 246 10.49 3.75 -15.95
C MET A 246 10.41 5.14 -16.57
N ILE A 247 9.25 5.77 -16.40
CA ILE A 247 9.04 7.19 -16.74
C ILE A 247 9.83 8.03 -15.74
N LYS A 248 10.57 9.03 -16.23
CA LYS A 248 11.36 9.93 -15.40
C LYS A 248 10.86 11.36 -15.55
N ASP A 249 10.80 12.09 -14.44
CA ASP A 249 10.59 13.53 -14.47
C ASP A 249 11.89 14.28 -14.81
N LYS A 250 11.80 15.62 -14.97
CA LYS A 250 12.94 16.48 -15.28
C LYS A 250 14.05 16.48 -14.22
N ASN A 251 13.73 16.13 -12.98
CA ASN A 251 14.66 16.10 -11.86
C ASN A 251 15.31 14.70 -11.71
N GLY A 252 14.94 13.75 -12.57
CA GLY A 252 15.42 12.37 -12.54
C GLY A 252 14.63 11.46 -11.61
N GLY A 253 13.54 11.94 -11.01
CA GLY A 253 12.64 11.12 -10.19
C GLY A 253 11.91 10.08 -11.06
N ALA A 254 11.70 8.89 -10.51
CA ALA A 254 11.17 7.74 -11.25
C ALA A 254 9.70 7.46 -10.90
N TRP A 255 8.88 7.23 -11.92
CA TRP A 255 7.46 6.93 -11.81
C TRP A 255 7.17 5.50 -12.28
N PHE A 256 6.45 4.76 -11.46
CA PHE A 256 5.91 3.45 -11.76
C PHE A 256 4.39 3.53 -11.69
N ILE A 257 3.71 3.37 -12.82
CA ILE A 257 2.29 3.73 -12.99
C ILE A 257 1.53 2.52 -13.50
N ALA A 258 0.41 2.20 -12.84
CA ALA A 258 -0.48 1.10 -13.19
C ALA A 258 -1.93 1.57 -13.26
N SER A 259 -2.70 1.04 -14.21
CA SER A 259 -4.14 1.30 -14.26
C SER A 259 -4.96 0.07 -14.69
N PRO A 260 -6.27 0.08 -14.44
CA PRO A 260 -7.20 -0.89 -15.03
C PRO A 260 -7.34 -0.66 -16.53
N ASP A 261 -7.59 -1.72 -17.29
CA ASP A 261 -7.85 -1.67 -18.73
C ASP A 261 -9.35 -1.46 -19.07
N GLU A 262 -10.23 -1.71 -18.11
CA GLU A 262 -11.68 -1.55 -18.27
C GLU A 262 -12.09 -0.09 -18.45
N LYS A 263 -13.13 0.16 -19.25
CA LYS A 263 -13.72 1.51 -19.41
C LYS A 263 -14.48 1.95 -18.16
N ASP A 264 -15.28 1.04 -17.59
CA ASP A 264 -16.07 1.27 -16.38
C ASP A 264 -15.97 0.03 -15.47
N PRO A 265 -15.22 0.10 -14.36
CA PRO A 265 -15.03 -1.02 -13.45
C PRO A 265 -16.30 -1.40 -12.67
N THR A 266 -17.33 -0.54 -12.65
CA THR A 266 -18.61 -0.84 -11.97
C THR A 266 -19.49 -1.80 -12.77
N GLN A 267 -19.23 -1.96 -14.07
CA GLN A 267 -19.98 -2.85 -14.96
C GLN A 267 -19.38 -4.26 -15.03
N ALA A 268 -18.38 -4.56 -14.20
CA ALA A 268 -17.75 -5.88 -14.16
C ALA A 268 -18.76 -6.96 -13.75
N VAL A 269 -18.77 -8.07 -14.49
CA VAL A 269 -19.59 -9.25 -14.17
C VAL A 269 -18.79 -10.15 -13.25
N TYR A 270 -19.22 -10.26 -11.99
CA TYR A 270 -18.60 -11.11 -10.99
C TYR A 270 -19.20 -12.51 -11.01
N ALA A 271 -18.41 -13.51 -10.63
CA ALA A 271 -18.93 -14.84 -10.32
C ALA A 271 -19.92 -14.77 -9.15
N GLU A 272 -20.87 -15.70 -9.10
CA GLU A 272 -21.92 -15.74 -8.08
C GLU A 272 -21.34 -15.83 -6.66
N ASP A 273 -20.23 -16.55 -6.50
CA ASP A 273 -19.54 -16.77 -5.23
C ASP A 273 -18.55 -15.64 -4.85
N THR A 274 -18.37 -14.62 -5.70
CA THR A 274 -17.47 -13.51 -5.39
C THR A 274 -17.99 -12.73 -4.18
N HIS A 275 -17.20 -12.73 -3.10
CA HIS A 275 -17.53 -12.02 -1.87
C HIS A 275 -17.69 -10.51 -2.11
N SER A 276 -18.65 -9.88 -1.43
CA SER A 276 -19.01 -8.46 -1.60
C SER A 276 -17.84 -7.48 -1.50
N HIS A 277 -16.91 -7.67 -0.56
CA HIS A 277 -15.74 -6.79 -0.38
C HIS A 277 -14.77 -6.76 -1.57
N TRP A 278 -14.82 -7.77 -2.46
CA TRP A 278 -14.05 -7.81 -3.71
C TRP A 278 -14.74 -7.07 -4.86
N LYS A 279 -16.04 -6.82 -4.75
CA LYS A 279 -16.78 -6.10 -5.79
C LYS A 279 -16.39 -4.64 -5.76
N TYR A 280 -15.66 -4.21 -6.78
CA TYR A 280 -15.23 -2.83 -6.94
C TYR A 280 -16.45 -1.93 -7.14
N THR A 281 -16.51 -0.86 -6.34
CA THR A 281 -17.46 0.25 -6.48
C THR A 281 -16.71 1.52 -6.86
N GLY A 282 -17.40 2.59 -7.21
CA GLY A 282 -16.73 3.88 -7.47
C GLY A 282 -16.04 3.99 -8.84
N LYS A 283 -15.31 5.08 -9.03
CA LYS A 283 -14.66 5.46 -10.29
C LYS A 283 -13.38 4.69 -10.54
N LYS A 284 -13.05 4.54 -11.82
CA LYS A 284 -11.73 4.06 -12.26
C LYS A 284 -10.64 5.01 -11.75
N ALA A 285 -9.51 4.45 -11.32
CA ALA A 285 -8.36 5.22 -10.88
C ALA A 285 -7.04 4.62 -11.33
N THR A 286 -6.06 5.50 -11.54
CA THR A 286 -4.66 5.15 -11.82
C THR A 286 -3.89 5.13 -10.52
N GLN A 287 -3.10 4.09 -10.29
CA GLN A 287 -2.23 3.98 -9.12
C GLN A 287 -0.78 4.19 -9.53
N TYR A 288 0.01 4.81 -8.67
CA TYR A 288 1.42 5.00 -8.94
C TYR A 288 2.28 4.99 -7.68
N TRP A 289 3.53 4.60 -7.89
CA TRP A 289 4.63 4.92 -7.02
C TRP A 289 5.53 5.95 -7.69
N TYR A 290 6.00 6.92 -6.92
CA TYR A 290 7.00 7.89 -7.33
C TYR A 290 8.18 7.85 -6.36
N CYS A 291 9.39 7.70 -6.89
CA CYS A 291 10.64 7.81 -6.14
C CYS A 291 11.35 9.10 -6.57
N PRO A 292 11.40 10.14 -5.71
CA PRO A 292 12.02 11.42 -6.07
C PRO A 292 13.54 11.33 -6.32
N LYS A 293 14.21 10.38 -5.66
CA LYS A 293 15.66 10.21 -5.68
C LYS A 293 16.01 8.72 -5.84
N PRO A 294 15.79 8.14 -7.03
CA PRO A 294 15.98 6.71 -7.23
C PRO A 294 17.46 6.33 -7.14
N GLY A 295 17.78 5.30 -6.37
CA GLY A 295 19.07 4.63 -6.45
C GLY A 295 19.22 3.85 -7.75
N ASN A 296 20.47 3.50 -8.09
CA ASN A 296 20.78 2.82 -9.36
C ASN A 296 20.17 1.42 -9.47
N GLU A 297 19.82 0.81 -8.34
CA GLU A 297 19.22 -0.53 -8.23
C GLU A 297 17.70 -0.48 -7.98
N LEU A 298 17.06 0.67 -8.21
CA LEU A 298 15.61 0.78 -8.17
C LEU A 298 14.96 -0.06 -9.26
N GLU A 299 13.99 -0.86 -8.84
CA GLU A 299 13.12 -1.65 -9.71
C GLU A 299 11.66 -1.50 -9.30
N GLY A 300 10.78 -1.61 -10.28
CA GLY A 300 9.36 -1.75 -10.09
C GLY A 300 9.02 -3.23 -10.20
N VAL A 301 8.26 -3.74 -9.25
CA VAL A 301 7.95 -5.17 -9.18
C VAL A 301 6.45 -5.36 -9.13
N VAL A 302 5.98 -6.31 -9.94
CA VAL A 302 4.60 -6.77 -9.91
C VAL A 302 4.53 -8.30 -9.91
N ASN A 303 3.54 -8.86 -9.24
CA ASN A 303 3.02 -10.19 -9.53
C ASN A 303 1.53 -10.09 -9.86
N GLY A 304 0.97 -11.18 -10.38
CA GLY A 304 -0.42 -11.28 -10.74
C GLY A 304 -1.15 -12.36 -9.97
N ARG A 305 -2.48 -12.26 -9.99
CA ARG A 305 -3.42 -13.29 -9.56
C ARG A 305 -4.55 -13.42 -10.56
N TYR A 306 -5.04 -14.65 -10.75
CA TYR A 306 -6.23 -14.92 -11.57
C TYR A 306 -7.52 -14.98 -10.74
N THR A 307 -7.41 -15.31 -9.45
CA THR A 307 -8.52 -15.30 -8.49
C THR A 307 -8.26 -14.33 -7.36
N TYR A 308 -9.35 -13.82 -6.76
CA TYR A 308 -9.25 -12.95 -5.59
C TYR A 308 -8.52 -13.64 -4.43
N TRP A 309 -7.80 -12.85 -3.63
CA TRP A 309 -7.03 -13.35 -2.49
C TRP A 309 -7.88 -14.22 -1.54
N ALA A 310 -7.26 -15.30 -1.05
CA ALA A 310 -7.89 -16.31 -0.19
C ALA A 310 -9.21 -16.91 -0.75
N SER A 311 -9.39 -16.92 -2.07
CA SER A 311 -10.59 -17.44 -2.73
C SER A 311 -10.28 -18.17 -4.05
N LYS A 312 -11.31 -18.82 -4.61
CA LYS A 312 -11.28 -19.37 -5.97
C LYS A 312 -12.09 -18.53 -6.97
N SER A 313 -12.71 -17.44 -6.52
CA SER A 313 -13.53 -16.59 -7.37
C SER A 313 -12.65 -15.87 -8.38
N PRO A 314 -12.91 -16.01 -9.70
CA PRO A 314 -12.10 -15.39 -10.74
C PRO A 314 -12.23 -13.87 -10.68
N ILE A 315 -11.14 -13.18 -10.99
CA ILE A 315 -11.15 -11.74 -11.17
C ILE A 315 -11.83 -11.44 -12.53
N PRO A 316 -12.88 -10.60 -12.59
CA PRO A 316 -13.55 -10.26 -13.84
C PRO A 316 -12.56 -9.71 -14.87
N GLY A 317 -12.55 -10.25 -16.10
CA GLY A 317 -11.57 -9.87 -17.13
C GLY A 317 -10.24 -10.63 -17.06
N GLY A 318 -10.09 -11.57 -16.11
CA GLY A 318 -8.90 -12.40 -15.98
C GLY A 318 -7.80 -11.75 -15.14
N ILE A 319 -6.57 -12.20 -15.37
CA ILE A 319 -5.42 -11.88 -14.51
C ILE A 319 -5.21 -10.36 -14.35
N SER A 320 -4.89 -9.95 -13.13
CA SER A 320 -4.51 -8.59 -12.78
C SER A 320 -3.33 -8.61 -11.82
N TYR A 321 -2.62 -7.50 -11.72
CA TYR A 321 -1.58 -7.34 -10.70
C TYR A 321 -2.18 -7.45 -9.31
N GLU A 322 -1.51 -8.15 -8.39
CA GLU A 322 -1.82 -8.04 -6.96
C GLU A 322 -0.86 -7.06 -6.31
N ASN A 323 0.40 -7.46 -6.21
CA ASN A 323 1.42 -6.64 -5.60
C ASN A 323 1.93 -5.64 -6.62
N PHE A 324 2.06 -4.40 -6.19
CA PHE A 324 2.59 -3.29 -6.97
C PHE A 324 3.59 -2.51 -6.11
N GLU A 325 4.88 -2.67 -6.43
CA GLU A 325 5.98 -2.33 -5.52
C GLU A 325 7.06 -1.51 -6.23
N LEU A 326 7.72 -0.63 -5.47
CA LEU A 326 9.10 -0.21 -5.76
C LEU A 326 10.04 -0.90 -4.79
N THR A 327 11.23 -1.27 -5.26
CA THR A 327 12.26 -1.90 -4.42
C THR A 327 13.65 -1.48 -4.83
N GLU A 328 14.47 -1.13 -3.85
CA GLU A 328 15.91 -0.87 -3.99
C GLU A 328 16.60 -1.19 -2.64
N PRO A 329 17.95 -1.24 -2.59
CA PRO A 329 18.67 -1.42 -1.34
C PRO A 329 18.25 -0.39 -0.28
N PHE A 330 18.03 -0.88 0.94
CA PHE A 330 17.52 -0.04 2.02
C PHE A 330 18.53 1.03 2.45
N HIS A 331 18.03 2.23 2.67
CA HIS A 331 18.70 3.28 3.43
C HIS A 331 17.69 4.01 4.29
N ALA A 332 18.03 4.32 5.54
CA ALA A 332 17.12 5.02 6.43
C ALA A 332 16.79 6.42 5.89
N GLY A 333 15.52 6.82 5.98
CA GLY A 333 15.05 8.09 5.42
C GLY A 333 14.72 8.03 3.93
N GLN A 334 14.73 6.84 3.33
CA GLN A 334 14.28 6.60 1.97
C GLN A 334 12.78 6.87 1.85
N SER A 335 12.42 7.66 0.83
CA SER A 335 11.07 8.19 0.68
C SER A 335 10.47 7.81 -0.67
N TYR A 336 9.21 7.37 -0.64
CA TYR A 336 8.39 7.10 -1.80
C TYR A 336 7.06 7.82 -1.66
N ILE A 337 6.44 8.15 -2.79
CA ILE A 337 5.10 8.70 -2.84
C ILE A 337 4.20 7.66 -3.48
N PHE A 338 3.12 7.32 -2.78
CA PHE A 338 2.07 6.45 -3.32
C PHE A 338 0.83 7.28 -3.61
N GLY A 339 0.25 7.10 -4.79
CA GLY A 339 -0.95 7.82 -5.20
C GLY A 339 -1.99 6.92 -5.83
N ILE A 340 -3.26 7.29 -5.62
CA ILE A 340 -4.42 6.73 -6.32
C ILE A 340 -5.19 7.91 -6.92
N SER A 341 -5.11 8.09 -8.21
CA SER A 341 -5.56 9.30 -8.89
C SER A 341 -6.81 9.05 -9.75
N PRO A 342 -7.79 9.98 -9.77
CA PRO A 342 -8.93 9.89 -10.68
C PRO A 342 -8.54 10.15 -12.14
N PHE A 343 -7.33 10.66 -12.39
CA PHE A 343 -6.85 10.97 -13.73
C PHE A 343 -6.38 9.72 -14.46
N SER A 344 -6.51 9.74 -15.78
CA SER A 344 -5.97 8.71 -16.65
C SER A 344 -4.43 8.67 -16.58
N PRO A 345 -3.81 7.52 -16.92
CA PRO A 345 -2.36 7.42 -17.02
C PRO A 345 -1.79 8.45 -17.98
N GLU A 346 -2.46 8.72 -19.09
CA GLU A 346 -2.04 9.69 -20.09
C GLU A 346 -2.03 11.12 -19.53
N GLU A 347 -3.04 11.52 -18.75
CA GLU A 347 -3.09 12.82 -18.07
C GLU A 347 -1.97 12.96 -17.05
N ILE A 348 -1.70 11.92 -16.25
CA ILE A 348 -0.61 11.91 -15.28
C ILE A 348 0.74 12.02 -16.00
N ILE A 349 0.97 11.20 -17.03
CA ILE A 349 2.22 11.18 -17.81
C ILE A 349 2.45 12.52 -18.50
N SER A 350 1.40 13.10 -19.10
CA SER A 350 1.49 14.44 -19.67
C SER A 350 1.88 15.47 -18.61
N GLY A 351 1.27 15.40 -17.42
CA GLY A 351 1.57 16.28 -16.30
C GLY A 351 3.00 16.11 -15.76
N ILE A 352 3.57 14.90 -15.78
CA ILE A 352 4.98 14.67 -15.43
C ILE A 352 5.90 15.41 -16.41
N ASN A 353 5.61 15.33 -17.70
CA ASN A 353 6.43 15.96 -18.74
C ASN A 353 6.35 17.50 -18.73
N SER A 354 5.26 18.07 -18.19
CA SER A 354 5.03 19.52 -18.11
C SER A 354 5.19 20.10 -16.70
N ASP A 355 5.68 19.31 -15.73
CA ASP A 355 5.77 19.68 -14.31
C ASP A 355 4.44 20.17 -13.69
N SER A 356 3.34 19.64 -14.19
CA SER A 356 1.99 20.05 -13.84
C SER A 356 1.09 18.84 -13.62
N VAL A 357 1.60 17.83 -12.89
CA VAL A 357 0.82 16.64 -12.51
C VAL A 357 -0.51 17.11 -11.91
N PRO A 358 -1.66 16.67 -12.46
CA PRO A 358 -2.96 17.11 -11.98
C PRO A 358 -3.15 16.76 -10.50
N ASN A 359 -3.56 17.74 -9.69
CA ASN A 359 -3.64 17.61 -8.22
C ASN A 359 -4.85 18.35 -7.63
N LYS A 360 -5.91 18.60 -8.43
CA LYS A 360 -7.11 19.30 -7.97
C LYS A 360 -8.28 18.32 -7.79
N PRO A 361 -9.07 18.41 -6.70
CA PRO A 361 -10.41 17.83 -6.58
C PRO A 361 -11.35 18.38 -7.64
#